data_AF-A0A4V6P6D9-F1
#
_entry.id   AF-A0A4V6P6D9-F1
#
_cell.length_a   1.000
_cell.length_b   1.000
_cell.length_c   1.000
_cell.angle_alpha   90.00
_cell.angle_beta   90.00
_cell.angle_gamma   90.00
#
_symmetry.space_group_name_H-M   'P 1'
#
loop_
_entity.id
_entity.type
_entity.pdbx_description
1 polymer ?
#
loop_
_entity_poly.entity_id
_entity_poly.type
_entity_poly.pdbx_seq_one_letter_code
_entity_poly.pdbx_strand_id
1 'polypeptide(L)'
;MKLNVNNQEYSFREIVIEFNFSIYSDVYSSKNNKTLTHRRYSKFKIIIENKYSNFLDIGLGTYLAKLKEAGDLFYKEFLNKNGDKIYSTFYITDKLAQNSKGIYINCIDNEINYIGRCRDTFGKRINQGYGKIYPKNCYIDGQSTNCHLNNLVTENMGKAKLYILDLHDEKQIIELEEALIKKYQPEWNVSLKASKEMLPIINILNNEYYLKLCPIEEVRCLYWECLDQCSNLYNSYMTASR
;
A
#
# COMPACT_ATOMS: atom_id res chain seq x y z
N MET A 1 -22.59 -2.63 11.88
CA MET A 1 -22.83 -3.31 10.59
C MET A 1 -22.82 -4.81 10.80
N LYS A 2 -23.67 -5.58 10.10
CA LYS A 2 -23.67 -7.05 10.17
C LYS A 2 -23.30 -7.62 8.81
N LEU A 3 -22.30 -8.50 8.77
CA LEU A 3 -21.87 -9.18 7.54
C LEU A 3 -21.97 -10.69 7.70
N ASN A 4 -22.44 -11.36 6.66
CA ASN A 4 -22.53 -12.81 6.62
C ASN A 4 -21.41 -13.37 5.74
N VAL A 5 -20.69 -14.39 6.20
CA VAL A 5 -19.72 -15.14 5.39
C VAL A 5 -19.54 -16.54 5.99
N ASN A 6 -19.37 -17.57 5.15
CA ASN A 6 -19.24 -18.97 5.58
C ASN A 6 -20.37 -19.42 6.54
N ASN A 7 -21.62 -19.04 6.26
CA ASN A 7 -22.80 -19.32 7.09
C ASN A 7 -22.74 -18.79 8.53
N GLN A 8 -21.87 -17.82 8.80
CA GLN A 8 -21.75 -17.14 10.08
C GLN A 8 -22.00 -15.64 9.93
N GLU A 9 -22.72 -15.06 10.88
CA GLU A 9 -22.92 -13.61 11.00
C GLU A 9 -21.84 -13.00 11.90
N TYR A 10 -21.25 -11.89 11.45
CA TYR A 10 -20.28 -11.10 12.18
C TYR A 10 -20.84 -9.68 12.40
N SER A 11 -20.88 -9.25 13.65
CA SER A 11 -21.37 -7.92 14.03
C SER A 11 -20.19 -6.97 14.26
N PHE A 12 -20.06 -6.00 13.36
CA PHE A 12 -19.05 -4.95 13.41
C PHE A 12 -19.61 -3.71 14.13
N ARG A 13 -18.79 -3.15 15.03
CA ARG A 13 -19.08 -1.92 15.77
C ARG A 13 -18.59 -0.71 14.99
N GLU A 14 -19.41 0.34 14.90
CA GLU A 14 -18.98 1.61 14.31
C GLU A 14 -18.01 2.33 15.26
N ILE A 15 -16.94 2.89 14.69
CA ILE A 15 -15.95 3.70 15.38
C ILE A 15 -15.94 5.08 14.75
N VAL A 16 -16.06 6.10 15.59
CA VAL A 16 -15.95 7.49 15.16
C VAL A 16 -14.53 7.76 14.70
N ILE A 17 -14.41 8.29 13.48
CA ILE A 17 -13.16 8.84 12.95
C ILE A 17 -13.21 10.35 13.18
N GLU A 18 -12.20 10.89 13.85
CA GLU A 18 -12.00 12.33 14.01
C GLU A 18 -11.02 12.82 12.95
N PHE A 19 -11.31 13.98 12.37
CA PHE A 19 -10.47 14.62 11.36
C PHE A 19 -9.84 15.90 11.92
N ASN A 20 -8.57 16.10 11.63
CA ASN A 20 -8.02 17.44 11.55
C ASN A 20 -8.40 18.00 10.17
N PHE A 21 -9.21 19.06 10.15
CA PHE A 21 -9.77 19.64 8.92
C PHE A 21 -8.72 20.22 7.95
N SER A 22 -7.44 20.21 8.30
CA SER A 22 -6.35 20.61 7.41
C SER A 22 -6.05 19.52 6.38
N ILE A 23 -6.22 19.85 5.10
CA ILE A 23 -5.75 19.05 3.97
C ILE A 23 -4.34 19.50 3.60
N TYR A 24 -3.48 18.56 3.21
CA TYR A 24 -2.10 18.82 2.82
C TYR A 24 -1.67 17.96 1.62
N SER A 25 -0.67 18.44 0.87
CA SER A 25 -0.07 17.78 -0.30
C SER A 25 1.46 17.74 -0.16
N ASP A 26 2.14 17.20 -1.17
CA ASP A 26 3.61 17.29 -1.31
C ASP A 26 4.39 16.70 -0.13
N VAL A 27 3.81 15.73 0.59
CA VAL A 27 4.39 15.17 1.83
C VAL A 27 5.80 14.60 1.59
N TYR A 28 6.04 14.04 0.41
CA TYR A 28 7.34 13.52 0.00
C TYR A 28 8.46 14.59 0.10
N SER A 29 8.13 15.88 -0.07
CA SER A 29 9.09 16.99 -0.10
C SER A 29 9.88 17.14 1.21
N SER A 30 9.33 16.70 2.33
CA SER A 30 9.96 16.80 3.65
C SER A 30 10.94 15.66 3.96
N LYS A 31 11.21 14.75 3.02
CA LYS A 31 12.23 13.71 3.19
C LYS A 31 13.64 14.30 3.11
N ASN A 32 14.34 14.33 4.24
CA ASN A 32 15.66 14.96 4.35
C ASN A 32 16.83 14.06 3.90
N ASN A 33 16.67 12.73 3.89
CA ASN A 33 17.79 11.83 3.64
C ASN A 33 18.43 12.07 2.26
N LYS A 34 19.78 12.05 2.22
CA LYS A 34 20.62 12.05 1.01
C LYS A 34 20.48 10.72 0.24
N THR A 35 19.26 10.40 -0.18
CA THR A 35 18.83 9.04 -0.55
C THR A 35 19.24 8.62 -1.97
N LEU A 36 19.96 9.47 -2.71
CA LEU A 36 20.42 9.15 -4.07
C LEU A 36 21.48 8.03 -4.10
N THR A 37 22.06 7.68 -2.96
CA THR A 37 23.02 6.57 -2.81
C THR A 37 22.35 5.21 -2.61
N HIS A 38 21.03 5.14 -2.41
CA HIS A 38 20.34 3.89 -2.11
C HIS A 38 20.14 3.02 -3.37
N ARG A 39 20.44 1.72 -3.28
CA ARG A 39 20.45 0.75 -4.40
C ARG A 39 19.20 0.80 -5.29
N ARG A 40 18.01 1.08 -4.75
CA ARG A 40 16.76 1.16 -5.54
C ARG A 40 16.70 2.35 -6.49
N TYR A 41 17.53 3.37 -6.30
CA TYR A 41 17.62 4.54 -7.17
C TYR A 41 18.88 4.51 -8.06
N SER A 42 19.65 3.42 -8.04
CA SER A 42 20.88 3.28 -8.83
C SER A 42 20.62 3.44 -10.34
N LYS A 43 19.47 2.98 -10.83
CA LYS A 43 19.02 3.15 -12.22
C LYS A 43 18.90 4.62 -12.64
N PHE A 44 18.67 5.52 -11.68
CA PHE A 44 18.54 6.95 -11.93
C PHE A 44 19.87 7.69 -11.77
N LYS A 45 20.91 7.05 -11.20
CA LYS A 45 22.19 7.68 -10.89
C LYS A 45 22.81 8.36 -12.12
N ILE A 46 22.88 7.65 -13.24
CA ILE A 46 23.43 8.18 -14.50
C ILE A 46 22.63 9.39 -14.99
N ILE A 47 21.29 9.32 -14.95
CA ILE A 47 20.41 10.43 -15.37
C ILE A 47 20.61 11.65 -14.47
N ILE A 48 20.71 11.43 -13.15
CA ILE A 48 20.91 12.49 -12.17
C ILE A 48 22.29 13.14 -12.34
N GLU A 49 23.36 12.35 -12.46
CA GLU A 49 24.72 12.85 -12.63
C GLU A 49 24.87 13.66 -13.92
N ASN A 50 24.20 13.26 -15.00
CA ASN A 50 24.31 13.95 -16.29
C ASN A 50 23.41 15.19 -16.41
N LYS A 51 22.20 15.17 -15.83
CA LYS A 51 21.18 16.22 -16.06
C LYS A 51 20.90 17.10 -14.84
N TYR A 52 21.22 16.63 -13.64
CA TYR A 52 20.78 17.24 -12.38
C TYR A 52 21.91 17.29 -11.33
N SER A 53 23.17 17.33 -11.77
CA SER A 53 24.37 17.34 -10.92
C SER A 53 24.37 18.42 -9.82
N ASN A 54 23.75 19.58 -10.10
CA ASN A 54 23.60 20.70 -9.16
C ASN A 54 22.72 20.40 -7.93
N PHE A 55 22.05 19.23 -7.88
CA PHE A 55 21.12 18.86 -6.82
C PHE A 55 21.60 17.70 -5.93
N LEU A 56 22.84 17.24 -6.10
CA LEU A 56 23.39 16.10 -5.35
C LEU A 56 23.52 16.37 -3.84
N ASP A 57 23.66 17.64 -3.44
CA ASP A 57 23.87 18.04 -2.04
C ASP A 57 22.59 18.34 -1.25
N ILE A 58 21.43 18.40 -1.93
CA ILE A 58 20.15 18.69 -1.26
C ILE A 58 19.39 17.41 -0.90
N GLY A 59 18.53 17.50 0.12
CA GLY A 59 17.68 16.38 0.54
C GLY A 59 16.78 15.90 -0.61
N LEU A 60 16.56 14.58 -0.71
CA LEU A 60 15.79 13.99 -1.82
C LEU A 60 14.40 14.63 -1.94
N GLY A 61 13.71 14.89 -0.83
CA GLY A 61 12.40 15.54 -0.86
C GLY A 61 12.45 16.93 -1.48
N THR A 62 13.42 17.76 -1.07
CA THR A 62 13.64 19.11 -1.62
C THR A 62 13.95 19.07 -3.12
N TYR A 63 14.74 18.10 -3.56
CA TYR A 63 15.03 17.91 -4.98
C TYR A 63 13.75 17.62 -5.79
N LEU A 64 12.92 16.67 -5.33
CA LEU A 64 11.68 16.33 -6.01
C LEU A 64 10.67 17.48 -6.02
N ALA A 65 10.63 18.29 -4.96
CA ALA A 65 9.80 19.49 -4.90
C ALA A 65 10.18 20.50 -5.99
N LYS A 66 11.49 20.79 -6.14
CA LYS A 66 12.00 21.69 -7.19
C LYS A 66 11.68 21.19 -8.60
N LEU A 67 11.78 19.87 -8.84
CA LEU A 67 11.39 19.29 -10.14
C LEU A 67 9.91 19.52 -10.42
N LYS A 68 9.03 19.28 -9.43
CA LYS A 68 7.59 19.51 -9.58
C LYS A 68 7.27 20.98 -9.83
N GLU A 69 7.90 21.90 -9.09
CA GLU A 69 7.76 23.35 -9.29
C GLU A 69 8.20 23.78 -10.70
N ALA A 70 9.24 23.16 -11.25
CA ALA A 70 9.70 23.38 -12.62
C ALA A 70 8.84 22.67 -13.70
N GLY A 71 7.80 21.92 -13.31
CA GLY A 71 6.97 21.13 -14.22
C GLY A 71 7.65 19.87 -14.78
N ASP A 72 8.81 19.48 -14.25
CA ASP A 72 9.54 18.30 -14.71
C ASP A 72 8.95 17.03 -14.11
N LEU A 73 8.28 16.21 -14.92
CA LEU A 73 7.59 14.98 -14.49
C LEU A 73 8.52 13.87 -13.97
N PHE A 74 9.84 14.00 -14.12
CA PHE A 74 10.81 12.99 -13.66
C PHE A 74 10.71 12.70 -12.15
N TYR A 75 10.23 13.66 -11.35
CA TYR A 75 10.05 13.44 -9.90
C TYR A 75 9.11 12.26 -9.58
N LYS A 76 8.14 11.96 -10.46
CA LYS A 76 7.17 10.89 -10.27
C LYS A 76 7.82 9.51 -10.28
N GLU A 77 8.96 9.35 -10.96
CA GLU A 77 9.72 8.09 -10.99
C GLU A 77 10.25 7.66 -9.60
N PHE A 78 10.28 8.59 -8.65
CA PHE A 78 10.70 8.34 -7.27
C PHE A 78 9.53 8.03 -6.33
N LEU A 79 8.30 8.31 -6.76
CA LEU A 79 7.09 8.19 -5.96
C LEU A 79 6.31 6.94 -6.36
N ASN A 80 5.59 6.35 -5.41
CA ASN A 80 4.57 5.38 -5.78
C ASN A 80 3.35 6.11 -6.39
N LYS A 81 2.47 5.36 -7.04
CA LYS A 81 1.29 5.90 -7.74
C LYS A 81 0.36 6.77 -6.88
N ASN A 82 0.41 6.60 -5.56
CA ASN A 82 -0.41 7.35 -4.60
C ASN A 82 0.41 8.37 -3.80
N GLY A 83 1.71 8.54 -4.08
CA GLY A 83 2.65 9.33 -3.28
C GLY A 83 2.63 10.84 -3.54
N ASP A 84 1.86 11.29 -4.52
CA ASP A 84 1.63 12.70 -4.82
C ASP A 84 0.13 12.96 -4.96
N LYS A 85 -0.57 12.93 -3.81
CA LYS A 85 -2.00 13.15 -3.68
C LYS A 85 -2.28 14.20 -2.59
N ILE A 86 -3.56 14.51 -2.40
CA ILE A 86 -4.02 15.26 -1.23
C ILE A 86 -4.35 14.29 -0.09
N TYR A 87 -4.03 14.71 1.12
CA TYR A 87 -4.14 13.92 2.33
C TYR A 87 -4.74 14.76 3.45
N SER A 88 -5.22 14.08 4.49
CA SER A 88 -5.65 14.70 5.75
C SER A 88 -5.08 13.93 6.93
N THR A 89 -5.19 14.50 8.13
CA THR A 89 -4.93 13.74 9.35
C THR A 89 -6.24 13.30 9.97
N PHE A 90 -6.38 12.01 10.23
CA PHE A 90 -7.53 11.45 10.93
C PHE A 90 -7.13 10.35 11.91
N TYR A 91 -7.97 10.10 12.91
CA TYR A 91 -7.66 9.13 13.96
C TYR A 91 -8.94 8.64 14.64
N ILE A 92 -8.84 7.48 15.28
CA ILE A 92 -9.85 6.98 16.23
C ILE A 92 -9.44 7.37 17.65
N THR A 93 -10.40 7.75 18.50
CA THR A 93 -10.15 8.13 19.91
C THR A 93 -10.51 7.06 20.93
N ASP A 94 -11.37 6.10 20.55
CA ASP A 94 -11.75 4.96 21.38
C ASP A 94 -10.52 4.13 21.80
N LYS A 95 -10.22 4.13 23.10
CA LYS A 95 -9.04 3.48 23.67
C LYS A 95 -9.13 1.96 23.66
N LEU A 96 -10.33 1.39 23.79
CA LEU A 96 -10.51 -0.06 23.69
C LEU A 96 -10.22 -0.50 22.26
N ALA A 97 -10.80 0.19 21.28
CA ALA A 97 -10.51 -0.04 19.87
C ALA A 97 -9.02 0.14 19.56
N GLN A 98 -8.39 1.22 20.03
CA GLN A 98 -6.96 1.49 19.77
C GLN A 98 -6.03 0.36 20.22
N ASN A 99 -6.41 -0.38 21.27
CA ASN A 99 -5.63 -1.48 21.85
C ASN A 99 -6.06 -2.86 21.35
N SER A 100 -7.21 -2.97 20.69
CA SER A 100 -7.71 -4.19 20.05
C SER A 100 -7.07 -4.44 18.68
N LYS A 101 -7.23 -5.67 18.19
CA LYS A 101 -6.85 -6.12 16.85
C LYS A 101 -8.02 -6.89 16.21
N GLY A 102 -7.96 -7.15 14.91
CA GLY A 102 -9.06 -7.82 14.20
C GLY A 102 -9.27 -7.30 12.79
N ILE A 103 -10.53 -7.18 12.37
CA ILE A 103 -10.93 -6.69 11.04
C ILE A 103 -11.46 -5.27 11.16
N TYR A 104 -11.13 -4.41 10.19
CA TYR A 104 -11.74 -3.10 10.03
C TYR A 104 -12.30 -2.93 8.61
N ILE A 105 -13.32 -2.08 8.50
CA ILE A 105 -14.05 -1.82 7.27
C ILE A 105 -14.20 -0.31 7.11
N ASN A 106 -13.76 0.23 5.99
CA ASN A 106 -14.10 1.60 5.59
C ASN A 106 -15.33 1.57 4.69
N CYS A 107 -16.28 2.45 5.00
CA CYS A 107 -17.50 2.61 4.26
C CYS A 107 -17.73 4.07 3.87
N ILE A 108 -18.18 4.30 2.64
CA ILE A 108 -18.68 5.58 2.14
C ILE A 108 -20.16 5.41 1.87
N ASP A 109 -20.99 6.32 2.40
CA ASP A 109 -22.45 6.29 2.20
C ASP A 109 -23.09 4.91 2.53
N ASN A 110 -22.52 4.22 3.53
CA ASN A 110 -22.86 2.86 4.00
C ASN A 110 -22.51 1.69 3.06
N GLU A 111 -21.79 1.93 1.95
CA GLU A 111 -21.24 0.88 1.09
C GLU A 111 -19.89 0.38 1.60
N ILE A 112 -19.52 -0.87 1.34
CA ILE A 112 -18.22 -1.43 1.76
C ILE A 112 -17.16 -1.10 0.71
N ASN A 113 -16.30 -0.12 0.99
CA ASN A 113 -15.27 0.31 0.05
C ASN A 113 -13.93 -0.38 0.32
N TYR A 114 -13.61 -0.68 1.57
CA TYR A 114 -12.39 -1.38 1.94
C TYR A 114 -12.58 -2.29 3.15
N ILE A 115 -11.97 -3.47 3.11
CA ILE A 115 -11.84 -4.37 4.25
C ILE A 115 -10.36 -4.63 4.46
N GLY A 116 -9.90 -4.55 5.71
CA GLY A 116 -8.53 -4.90 6.03
C GLY A 116 -8.39 -5.52 7.41
N ARG A 117 -7.25 -6.17 7.63
CA ARG A 117 -6.89 -6.76 8.91
C ARG A 117 -5.88 -5.95 9.70
N CYS A 118 -5.92 -6.09 11.01
CA CYS A 118 -4.90 -5.64 11.92
C CYS A 118 -4.50 -6.76 12.87
N ARG A 119 -3.19 -7.07 12.93
CA ARG A 119 -2.61 -8.10 13.82
C ARG A 119 -1.89 -7.52 15.04
N ASP A 120 -1.51 -6.23 14.98
CA ASP A 120 -0.93 -5.51 16.11
C ASP A 120 -2.03 -4.81 16.90
N THR A 121 -2.35 -3.55 16.56
CA THR A 121 -3.51 -2.84 17.12
C THR A 121 -4.15 -1.90 16.10
N PHE A 122 -5.45 -1.68 16.19
CA PHE A 122 -6.14 -0.71 15.32
C PHE A 122 -5.56 0.70 15.50
N GLY A 123 -5.13 1.09 16.70
CA GLY A 123 -4.48 2.39 16.94
C GLY A 123 -3.20 2.56 16.10
N LYS A 124 -2.35 1.54 16.01
CA LYS A 124 -1.16 1.58 15.14
C LYS A 124 -1.55 1.65 13.66
N ARG A 125 -2.46 0.77 13.21
CA ARG A 125 -2.83 0.67 11.79
C ARG A 125 -3.58 1.91 11.30
N ILE A 126 -4.55 2.38 12.05
CA ILE A 126 -5.38 3.54 11.71
C ILE A 126 -4.63 4.83 12.03
N ASN A 127 -4.32 5.14 13.29
CA ASN A 127 -3.80 6.48 13.64
C ASN A 127 -2.37 6.72 13.12
N GLN A 128 -1.50 5.70 13.19
CA GLN A 128 -0.10 5.85 12.77
C GLN A 128 0.13 5.43 11.32
N GLY A 129 -0.71 4.55 10.77
CA GLY A 129 -0.58 4.06 9.40
C GLY A 129 -1.34 4.91 8.39
N TYR A 130 -2.68 4.81 8.42
CA TYR A 130 -3.53 5.45 7.40
C TYR A 130 -3.90 6.89 7.75
N GLY A 131 -4.03 7.19 9.02
CA GLY A 131 -4.49 8.46 9.57
C GLY A 131 -3.46 9.58 9.46
N LYS A 132 -2.20 9.25 9.16
CA LYS A 132 -1.13 10.22 8.96
C LYS A 132 -0.13 9.71 7.94
N ILE A 133 0.12 10.51 6.91
CA ILE A 133 1.10 10.19 5.87
C ILE A 133 2.46 10.77 6.25
N TYR A 134 3.48 9.91 6.20
CA TYR A 134 4.87 10.30 6.37
C TYR A 134 5.59 10.33 5.01
N PRO A 135 6.68 11.09 4.88
CA PRO A 135 7.36 11.25 3.59
C PRO A 135 7.80 9.93 2.98
N LYS A 136 8.28 9.00 3.82
CA LYS A 136 8.69 7.66 3.38
C LYS A 136 7.55 6.88 2.71
N ASN A 137 6.30 7.07 3.11
CA ASN A 137 5.16 6.37 2.52
C ASN A 137 4.97 6.72 1.04
N CYS A 138 5.39 7.91 0.62
CA CYS A 138 5.14 8.44 -0.72
C CYS A 138 6.10 7.90 -1.79
N TYR A 139 7.24 7.33 -1.39
CA TYR A 139 8.27 6.87 -2.33
C TYR A 139 7.93 5.51 -2.94
N ILE A 140 8.57 5.15 -4.06
CA ILE A 140 8.43 3.83 -4.73
C ILE A 140 8.70 2.64 -3.79
N ASP A 141 9.49 2.87 -2.75
CA ASP A 141 9.84 1.87 -1.73
C ASP A 141 9.13 2.11 -0.40
N GLY A 142 8.05 2.90 -0.43
CA GLY A 142 7.16 3.19 0.69
C GLY A 142 5.91 2.30 0.70
N GLN A 143 5.08 2.50 1.73
CA GLN A 143 3.78 1.84 1.86
C GLN A 143 2.71 2.60 1.08
N SER A 144 2.53 2.24 -0.19
CA SER A 144 1.55 2.85 -1.10
C SER A 144 0.11 2.76 -0.56
N THR A 145 -0.24 1.67 0.13
CA THR A 145 -1.59 1.48 0.72
C THR A 145 -1.94 2.58 1.71
N ASN A 146 -0.97 3.08 2.50
CA ASN A 146 -1.25 4.16 3.44
C ASN A 146 -1.66 5.44 2.70
N CYS A 147 -0.88 5.82 1.69
CA CYS A 147 -1.18 7.00 0.87
C CYS A 147 -2.53 6.84 0.16
N HIS A 148 -2.80 5.65 -0.37
CA HIS A 148 -4.04 5.33 -1.07
C HIS A 148 -5.27 5.50 -0.17
N LEU A 149 -5.29 4.82 0.98
CA LEU A 149 -6.43 4.87 1.88
C LEU A 149 -6.60 6.24 2.52
N ASN A 150 -5.51 6.94 2.86
CA ASN A 150 -5.63 8.29 3.37
C ASN A 150 -6.26 9.23 2.35
N ASN A 151 -5.77 9.21 1.10
CA ASN A 151 -6.32 10.04 0.03
C ASN A 151 -7.81 9.74 -0.21
N LEU A 152 -8.19 8.47 -0.29
CA LEU A 152 -9.59 8.07 -0.49
C LEU A 152 -10.51 8.48 0.66
N VAL A 153 -10.06 8.34 1.91
CA VAL A 153 -10.81 8.81 3.09
C VAL A 153 -10.88 10.36 3.11
N THR A 154 -9.82 11.03 2.68
CA THR A 154 -9.77 12.51 2.57
C THR A 154 -10.74 13.03 1.52
N GLU A 155 -10.81 12.40 0.35
CA GLU A 155 -11.75 12.76 -0.73
C GLU A 155 -13.21 12.55 -0.32
N ASN A 156 -13.45 11.68 0.66
CA ASN A 156 -14.78 11.36 1.19
C ASN A 156 -14.95 11.81 2.65
N MET A 157 -14.25 12.88 3.04
CA MET A 157 -14.34 13.45 4.39
C MET A 157 -15.80 13.81 4.74
N GLY A 158 -16.24 13.44 5.94
CA GLY A 158 -17.62 13.62 6.39
C GLY A 158 -18.60 12.51 5.96
N LYS A 159 -18.24 11.67 4.98
CA LYS A 159 -19.01 10.49 4.57
C LYS A 159 -18.38 9.17 5.03
N ALA A 160 -17.05 9.16 5.19
CA ALA A 160 -16.30 7.99 5.58
C ALA A 160 -16.66 7.52 7.00
N LYS A 161 -16.98 6.24 7.12
CA LYS A 161 -17.24 5.54 8.39
C LYS A 161 -16.28 4.37 8.55
N LEU A 162 -15.89 4.10 9.78
CA LEU A 162 -15.06 2.95 10.14
C LEU A 162 -15.89 1.98 10.99
N TYR A 163 -15.84 0.71 10.64
CA TYR A 163 -16.38 -0.37 11.45
C TYR A 163 -15.27 -1.33 11.84
N ILE A 164 -15.30 -1.87 13.06
CA ILE A 164 -14.32 -2.85 13.54
C ILE A 164 -15.00 -4.11 14.08
N LEU A 165 -14.28 -5.22 13.98
CA LEU A 165 -14.57 -6.49 14.64
C LEU A 165 -13.32 -6.91 15.39
N ASP A 166 -13.41 -6.96 16.71
CA ASP A 166 -12.31 -7.39 17.58
C ASP A 166 -12.15 -8.91 17.49
N LEU A 167 -10.92 -9.35 17.20
CA LEU A 167 -10.54 -10.76 17.14
C LEU A 167 -9.15 -10.93 17.75
N HIS A 168 -8.90 -12.07 18.40
CA HIS A 168 -7.62 -12.32 19.05
C HIS A 168 -6.75 -13.37 18.32
N ASP A 169 -7.38 -14.29 17.61
CA ASP A 169 -6.69 -15.35 16.86
C ASP A 169 -6.22 -14.84 15.49
N GLU A 170 -4.91 -14.94 15.22
CA GLU A 170 -4.34 -14.41 13.98
C GLU A 170 -4.77 -15.18 12.74
N LYS A 171 -4.95 -16.50 12.87
CA LYS A 171 -5.37 -17.34 11.76
C LYS A 171 -6.80 -16.97 11.36
N GLN A 172 -7.70 -16.85 12.33
CA GLN A 172 -9.07 -16.38 12.13
C GLN A 172 -9.12 -15.00 11.48
N ILE A 173 -8.26 -14.06 11.89
CA ILE A 173 -8.18 -12.73 11.29
C ILE A 173 -7.82 -12.82 9.80
N ILE A 174 -6.82 -13.62 9.45
CA ILE A 174 -6.37 -13.77 8.07
C ILE A 174 -7.47 -14.43 7.21
N GLU A 175 -8.00 -15.56 7.67
CA GLU A 175 -9.02 -16.33 6.95
C GLU A 175 -10.32 -15.53 6.77
N LEU A 176 -10.73 -14.78 7.81
CA LEU A 176 -11.94 -13.96 7.74
C LEU A 176 -11.77 -12.77 6.80
N GLU A 177 -10.63 -12.07 6.84
CA GLU A 177 -10.33 -10.98 5.89
C GLU A 177 -10.45 -11.47 4.45
N GLU A 178 -9.78 -12.59 4.13
CA GLU A 178 -9.79 -13.17 2.80
C GLU A 178 -11.20 -13.58 2.36
N ALA A 179 -11.98 -14.21 3.25
CA ALA A 179 -13.35 -14.62 2.97
C ALA A 179 -14.27 -13.41 2.74
N LEU A 180 -14.15 -12.37 3.56
CA LEU A 180 -14.94 -11.14 3.42
C LEU A 180 -14.60 -10.40 2.12
N ILE A 181 -13.32 -10.20 1.82
CA ILE A 181 -12.90 -9.54 0.58
C ILE A 181 -13.35 -10.35 -0.63
N LYS A 182 -13.23 -11.68 -0.58
CA LYS A 182 -13.72 -12.57 -1.65
C LYS A 182 -15.21 -12.42 -1.89
N LYS A 183 -16.01 -12.32 -0.82
CA LYS A 183 -17.47 -12.23 -0.92
C LYS A 183 -17.96 -10.83 -1.35
N TYR A 184 -17.42 -9.77 -0.76
CA TYR A 184 -17.93 -8.40 -0.94
C TYR A 184 -17.19 -7.61 -2.03
N GLN A 185 -16.05 -8.10 -2.51
CA GLN A 185 -15.25 -7.51 -3.59
C GLN A 185 -15.04 -5.98 -3.49
N PRO A 186 -14.65 -5.43 -2.31
CA PRO A 186 -14.61 -3.98 -2.12
C PRO A 186 -13.71 -3.30 -3.15
N GLU A 187 -14.12 -2.12 -3.61
CA GLU A 187 -13.45 -1.42 -4.70
C GLU A 187 -11.99 -1.09 -4.36
N TRP A 188 -11.73 -0.64 -3.13
CA TRP A 188 -10.40 -0.18 -2.71
C TRP A 188 -9.45 -1.33 -2.34
N ASN A 189 -9.92 -2.58 -2.31
CA ASN A 189 -9.07 -3.77 -2.15
C ASN A 189 -8.38 -4.19 -3.46
N VAL A 190 -7.66 -3.26 -4.09
CA VAL A 190 -7.02 -3.44 -5.41
C VAL A 190 -5.88 -4.47 -5.36
N SER A 191 -5.15 -4.54 -4.24
CA SER A 191 -3.99 -5.43 -4.09
C SER A 191 -4.33 -6.93 -4.03
N LEU A 192 -5.52 -7.31 -3.58
CA LEU A 192 -5.89 -8.72 -3.53
C LEU A 192 -6.46 -9.20 -4.87
N LYS A 193 -7.06 -8.30 -5.65
CA LYS A 193 -7.57 -8.59 -7.00
C LYS A 193 -6.43 -8.97 -7.96
N ALA A 194 -5.38 -8.16 -8.06
CA ALA A 194 -4.25 -8.45 -8.96
C ALA A 194 -3.34 -9.60 -8.47
N SER A 195 -3.23 -9.86 -7.17
CA SER A 195 -2.53 -11.06 -6.67
C SER A 195 -3.21 -12.34 -7.13
N LYS A 196 -4.55 -12.37 -7.12
CA LYS A 196 -5.33 -13.52 -7.56
C LYS A 196 -5.21 -13.76 -9.06
N GLU A 197 -5.11 -12.70 -9.86
CA GLU A 197 -4.88 -12.79 -11.31
C GLU A 197 -3.47 -13.30 -11.65
N MET A 198 -2.47 -12.94 -10.85
CA MET A 198 -1.08 -13.40 -11.02
C MET A 198 -0.83 -14.83 -10.50
N LEU A 199 -1.64 -15.31 -9.56
CA LEU A 199 -1.42 -16.61 -8.90
C LEU A 199 -1.44 -17.81 -9.88
N PRO A 200 -2.36 -17.90 -10.87
CA PRO A 200 -2.29 -18.90 -11.93
C PRO A 200 -0.98 -18.86 -12.72
N ILE A 201 -0.48 -17.67 -13.05
CA ILE A 201 0.77 -17.50 -13.82
C ILE A 201 1.96 -18.01 -13.00
N ILE A 202 2.05 -17.64 -11.72
CA ILE A 202 3.09 -18.12 -10.80
C ILE A 202 3.03 -19.65 -10.67
N ASN A 203 1.82 -20.22 -10.56
CA ASN A 203 1.63 -21.66 -10.45
C ASN A 203 2.04 -22.39 -11.74
N ILE A 204 1.70 -21.85 -12.92
CA ILE A 204 2.18 -22.37 -14.21
C ILE A 204 3.71 -22.39 -14.20
N LEU A 205 4.35 -21.24 -13.95
CA LEU A 205 5.80 -21.11 -13.93
C LEU A 205 6.47 -22.08 -12.95
N ASN A 206 5.89 -22.31 -11.77
CA ASN A 206 6.44 -23.22 -10.78
C ASN A 206 6.30 -24.71 -11.16
N ASN A 207 5.26 -25.07 -11.92
CA ASN A 207 4.94 -26.44 -12.31
C ASN A 207 5.69 -26.89 -13.58
N GLU A 208 6.36 -25.98 -14.31
CA GLU A 208 7.12 -26.31 -15.52
C GLU A 208 8.47 -26.99 -15.21
N TYR A 209 8.41 -28.15 -14.57
CA TYR A 209 9.58 -28.99 -14.26
C TYR A 209 10.38 -29.35 -15.52
N TYR A 210 9.70 -29.43 -16.67
CA TYR A 210 10.31 -29.73 -17.97
C TYR A 210 11.22 -28.60 -18.49
N LEU A 211 10.96 -27.32 -18.17
CA LEU A 211 11.85 -26.22 -18.53
C LEU A 211 13.08 -26.18 -17.63
N LYS A 212 12.93 -26.52 -16.34
CA LYS A 212 14.06 -26.65 -15.40
C LYS A 212 15.02 -27.78 -15.79
N LEU A 213 14.48 -28.85 -16.38
CA LEU A 213 15.23 -30.01 -16.89
C LEU A 213 15.61 -29.91 -18.37
N CYS A 214 15.34 -28.77 -19.03
CA CYS A 214 15.68 -28.60 -20.44
C CYS A 214 17.20 -28.82 -20.64
N PRO A 215 17.62 -29.67 -21.60
CA PRO A 215 19.05 -29.93 -21.83
C PRO A 215 19.77 -28.74 -22.48
N ILE A 216 19.03 -27.77 -23.00
CA ILE A 216 19.56 -26.55 -23.63
C ILE A 216 19.77 -25.50 -22.55
N GLU A 217 21.03 -25.11 -22.34
CA GLU A 217 21.41 -24.17 -21.28
C GLU A 217 20.81 -22.78 -21.48
N GLU A 218 20.79 -22.26 -22.71
CA GLU A 218 20.24 -20.92 -22.98
C GLU A 218 18.75 -20.83 -22.61
N VAL A 219 17.99 -21.89 -22.86
CA VAL A 219 16.56 -21.97 -22.52
C VAL A 219 16.36 -21.96 -21.00
N ARG A 220 17.22 -22.66 -20.24
CA ARG A 220 17.17 -22.63 -18.78
C ARG A 220 17.52 -21.26 -18.22
N CYS A 221 18.56 -20.61 -18.75
CA CYS A 221 18.96 -19.26 -18.33
C CYS A 221 17.82 -18.26 -18.54
N LEU A 222 17.21 -18.26 -19.74
CA LEU A 222 16.07 -17.39 -20.04
C LEU A 222 14.87 -17.68 -19.11
N TYR A 223 14.59 -18.96 -18.82
CA TYR A 223 13.54 -19.33 -17.86
C TYR A 223 13.83 -18.78 -16.46
N TRP A 224 15.06 -18.90 -15.96
CA TRP A 224 15.44 -18.37 -14.65
C TRP A 224 15.37 -16.85 -14.59
N GLU A 225 15.77 -16.15 -15.66
CA GLU A 225 15.62 -14.69 -15.75
C GLU A 225 14.14 -14.28 -15.71
N CYS A 226 13.28 -14.96 -16.47
CA CYS A 226 11.84 -14.73 -16.43
C CYS A 226 11.26 -14.99 -15.03
N LEU A 227 11.71 -16.06 -14.36
CA LEU A 227 11.25 -16.41 -13.01
C LEU A 227 11.71 -15.38 -11.97
N ASP A 228 12.95 -14.91 -12.06
CA ASP A 228 13.47 -13.85 -11.19
C ASP A 228 12.71 -12.54 -11.42
N GLN A 229 12.47 -12.16 -12.67
CA GLN A 229 11.67 -10.98 -13.01
C GLN A 229 10.24 -11.10 -12.48
N CYS A 230 9.57 -12.24 -12.65
CA CYS A 230 8.22 -12.47 -12.14
C CYS A 230 8.18 -12.45 -10.60
N SER A 231 9.17 -13.07 -9.95
CA SER A 231 9.31 -13.07 -8.49
C SER A 231 9.58 -11.68 -7.96
N ASN A 232 10.43 -10.91 -8.63
CA ASN A 232 10.69 -9.51 -8.30
C ASN A 232 9.46 -8.63 -8.50
N LEU A 233 8.67 -8.87 -9.56
CA LEU A 233 7.40 -8.18 -9.79
C LEU A 233 6.39 -8.51 -8.69
N TYR A 234 6.22 -9.79 -8.34
CA TYR A 234 5.36 -10.23 -7.26
C TYR A 234 5.80 -9.69 -5.90
N ASN A 235 7.09 -9.75 -5.58
CA ASN A 235 7.61 -9.22 -4.32
C ASN A 235 7.46 -7.70 -4.25
N SER A 236 7.70 -6.99 -5.35
CA SER A 236 7.44 -5.54 -5.44
C SER A 236 5.96 -5.25 -5.18
N TYR A 237 5.07 -6.07 -5.73
CA TYR A 237 3.63 -5.98 -5.53
C TYR A 237 3.20 -6.28 -4.08
N MET A 238 3.70 -7.37 -3.49
CA MET A 238 3.38 -7.75 -2.11
C MET A 238 3.94 -6.76 -1.10
N THR A 239 5.10 -6.17 -1.38
CA THR A 239 5.67 -5.09 -0.56
C THR A 239 4.83 -3.81 -0.67
N ALA A 240 4.23 -3.54 -1.83
CA ALA A 240 3.25 -2.46 -1.99
C ALA A 240 1.91 -2.72 -1.26
N SER A 241 1.67 -3.96 -0.81
CA SER A 241 0.39 -4.43 -0.26
C SER A 241 0.40 -4.69 1.27
N ARG A 242 1.55 -4.57 1.95
CA ARG A 242 1.69 -4.75 3.41
C ARG A 242 1.64 -3.41 4.17
#